data_AF-A0A2S8X238-F1
#
_entry.id   AF-A0A2S8X238-F1
#
_cell.length_a   1.000
_cell.length_b   1.000
_cell.length_c   1.000
_cell.angle_alpha   90.00
_cell.angle_beta   90.00
_cell.angle_gamma   90.00
#
_symmetry.space_group_name_H-M   'P 1'
#
loop_
_entity.id
_entity.type
_entity.pdbx_description
1 polymer ?
#
loop_
_entity_poly.entity_id
_entity_poly.type
_entity_poly.pdbx_seq_one_letter_code
_entity_poly.pdbx_strand_id
1 'polypeptide(L)'
;MIYWWLDQMNPLFAVLVLCPIIAVVLGVGSYFAKWFRLWVALVISFMLPLLYIASDLSTLGSNIGAWFIYGAGYSLISWVVYRLLHAIVGYKT
;
A
#
# COMPACT_ATOMS: atom_id res chain seq x y z
N MET A 1 -4.10 11.93 -10.66
CA MET A 1 -2.79 12.18 -11.31
C MET A 1 -1.84 12.87 -10.32
N ILE A 2 -1.37 12.14 -9.29
CA ILE A 2 -0.38 12.68 -8.32
C ILE A 2 0.97 12.98 -8.98
N TYR A 3 1.27 12.32 -10.11
CA TYR A 3 2.45 12.60 -10.93
C TYR A 3 2.56 14.06 -11.40
N TRP A 4 1.44 14.76 -11.59
CA TRP A 4 1.43 16.17 -12.02
C TRP A 4 1.62 17.17 -10.87
N TRP A 5 1.53 16.74 -9.61
CA TRP A 5 1.78 17.60 -8.45
C TRP A 5 3.21 17.46 -7.92
N LEU A 6 3.95 16.46 -8.40
CA LEU A 6 5.26 16.03 -7.93
C LEU A 6 6.16 15.74 -9.14
N ASP A 7 6.23 16.66 -10.10
CA ASP A 7 7.00 16.55 -11.36
C ASP A 7 8.50 16.20 -11.17
N GLN A 8 9.02 16.26 -9.94
CA GLN A 8 10.41 15.92 -9.59
C GLN A 8 10.56 14.67 -8.71
N MET A 9 9.47 14.01 -8.31
CA MET A 9 9.57 12.92 -7.35
C MET A 9 10.02 11.64 -8.05
N ASN A 10 11.19 11.13 -7.63
CA ASN A 10 11.78 9.93 -8.20
C ASN A 10 10.78 8.75 -8.13
N PRO A 11 10.45 8.09 -9.25
CA PRO A 11 9.54 6.95 -9.28
C PRO A 11 9.93 5.85 -8.28
N LEU A 12 11.24 5.62 -8.09
CA LEU A 12 11.75 4.66 -7.12
C LEU A 12 11.47 5.07 -5.68
N PHE A 13 11.47 6.37 -5.38
CA PHE A 13 11.11 6.87 -4.05
C PHE A 13 9.62 6.61 -3.76
N ALA A 14 8.74 6.82 -4.74
CA ALA A 14 7.31 6.53 -4.60
C ALA A 14 7.06 5.05 -4.31
N VAL A 15 7.72 4.17 -5.07
CA VAL A 15 7.58 2.71 -4.98
C VAL A 15 8.21 2.15 -3.71
N LEU A 16 9.45 2.53 -3.40
CA LEU A 16 10.24 1.87 -2.35
C LEU A 16 10.13 2.52 -0.98
N VAL A 17 9.63 3.76 -0.90
CA VAL A 17 9.56 4.51 0.36
C VAL A 17 8.12 4.92 0.65
N LEU A 18 7.50 5.69 -0.25
CA LEU A 18 6.17 6.26 0.02
C LEU A 18 5.09 5.18 0.14
N CYS A 19 4.98 4.28 -0.83
CA CYS A 19 3.96 3.23 -0.83
C CYS A 19 4.08 2.27 0.38
N PRO A 20 5.27 1.78 0.75
CA PRO A 20 5.47 1.00 1.97
C PRO A 20 5.05 1.76 3.24
N ILE A 21 5.39 3.05 3.35
CA ILE A 21 4.98 3.87 4.50
C ILE A 21 3.45 3.96 4.57
N ILE A 22 2.78 4.22 3.44
CA ILE A 22 1.32 4.28 3.40
C ILE A 22 0.73 2.91 3.77
N ALA A 23 1.29 1.82 3.26
CA ALA A 23 0.85 0.46 3.60
C ALA A 23 0.98 0.16 5.10
N VAL A 24 2.07 0.61 5.74
CA VAL A 24 2.23 0.54 7.20
C VAL A 24 1.12 1.33 7.90
N VAL A 25 0.90 2.58 7.50
CA VAL A 25 -0.13 3.46 8.10
C VAL A 25 -1.53 2.85 7.95
N LEU A 26 -1.83 2.22 6.81
CA LEU A 26 -3.10 1.51 6.58
C LEU A 26 -3.22 0.28 7.50
N GLY A 27 -2.13 -0.48 7.68
CA GLY A 27 -2.08 -1.59 8.62
C GLY A 27 -2.36 -1.14 10.06
N VAL A 28 -1.66 -0.10 10.52
CA VAL A 28 -1.86 0.53 11.84
C VAL A 28 -3.29 1.06 11.99
N GLY A 29 -3.77 1.83 11.01
CA GLY A 29 -5.10 2.41 11.02
C GLY A 29 -6.19 1.35 11.09
N SER A 30 -6.02 0.23 10.40
CA SER A 30 -6.98 -0.89 10.42
C SER A 30 -7.03 -1.64 11.76
N TYR A 31 -5.97 -1.54 12.55
CA TYR A 31 -5.93 -2.09 13.90
C TYR A 31 -6.72 -1.21 14.89
N PHE A 32 -6.49 0.11 14.87
CA PHE A 32 -7.12 1.03 15.82
C PHE A 32 -8.56 1.41 15.45
N ALA A 33 -8.85 1.61 14.17
CA ALA A 33 -10.16 2.01 13.69
C ALA A 33 -11.02 0.79 13.37
N LYS A 34 -11.92 0.40 14.28
CA LYS A 34 -12.82 -0.75 14.10
C LYS A 34 -13.75 -0.64 12.86
N TRP A 35 -14.03 0.57 12.37
CA TRP A 35 -14.76 0.75 11.10
C TRP A 35 -13.90 0.35 9.91
N PHE A 36 -12.59 0.59 9.99
CA PHE A 36 -11.65 0.39 8.90
C PHE A 36 -11.09 -1.04 8.94
N ARG A 37 -11.83 -1.98 8.36
CA ARG A 37 -11.48 -3.41 8.36
C ARG A 37 -10.18 -3.67 7.61
N LEU A 38 -9.42 -4.68 8.06
CA LEU A 38 -8.17 -5.13 7.43
C LEU A 38 -8.31 -5.34 5.91
N TRP A 39 -9.40 -5.98 5.45
CA TRP A 39 -9.65 -6.19 4.02
C TRP A 39 -9.63 -4.88 3.21
N VAL A 40 -10.13 -3.78 3.77
CA VAL A 40 -10.11 -2.47 3.13
C VAL A 40 -8.67 -1.96 3.03
N ALA A 41 -7.87 -2.08 4.08
CA ALA A 41 -6.45 -1.73 4.07
C ALA A 41 -5.66 -2.55 3.04
N LEU A 42 -5.95 -3.86 2.91
CA LEU A 42 -5.31 -4.73 1.93
C LEU A 42 -5.66 -4.34 0.50
N VAL A 43 -6.93 -4.06 0.22
CA VAL A 43 -7.39 -3.63 -1.11
C VAL A 43 -6.78 -2.28 -1.48
N ILE A 44 -6.78 -1.31 -0.57
CA ILE A 44 -6.18 0.00 -0.82
C ILE A 44 -4.67 -0.15 -1.07
N SER A 45 -3.98 -0.95 -0.27
CA SER A 45 -2.53 -1.19 -0.44
C SER A 45 -2.22 -1.92 -1.75
N PHE A 46 -3.09 -2.83 -2.18
CA PHE A 46 -2.97 -3.51 -3.46
C PHE A 46 -3.17 -2.57 -4.65
N MET A 47 -3.95 -1.51 -4.46
CA MET A 47 -4.25 -0.49 -5.48
C MET A 47 -3.21 0.65 -5.49
N LEU A 48 -2.39 0.82 -4.44
CA LEU A 48 -1.33 1.85 -4.39
C LEU A 48 -0.42 1.88 -5.63
N PRO A 49 0.02 0.74 -6.21
CA PRO A 49 0.86 0.76 -7.39
C PRO A 49 0.21 1.42 -8.61
N LEU A 50 -1.13 1.38 -8.69
CA LEU A 50 -1.86 1.98 -9.81
C LEU A 50 -1.74 3.50 -9.83
N LEU A 51 -1.46 4.14 -8.68
CA LEU A 51 -1.28 5.60 -8.61
C LEU A 51 -0.12 6.11 -9.48
N TYR A 52 0.82 5.23 -9.84
CA TYR A 52 1.96 5.55 -10.71
C TYR A 52 2.07 4.68 -11.96
N ILE A 53 1.55 3.44 -11.95
CA ILE A 53 1.59 2.56 -13.13
C ILE A 53 0.50 2.91 -14.15
N ALA A 54 -0.68 3.33 -13.70
CA ALA A 54 -1.84 3.53 -14.55
C ALA A 54 -1.86 4.91 -15.23
N SER A 55 -0.71 5.40 -15.71
CA SER A 55 -0.65 6.67 -16.45
C SER A 55 -1.42 6.60 -17.76
N ASP A 56 -1.39 5.44 -18.43
CA ASP A 56 -2.04 5.15 -19.72
C ASP A 56 -2.49 3.68 -19.78
N LEU A 57 -3.52 3.37 -20.57
CA LEU A 57 -4.04 2.00 -20.69
C LEU A 57 -2.99 1.02 -21.28
N SER A 58 -2.10 1.53 -22.14
CA SER A 58 -0.98 0.78 -22.73
C SER A 58 0.15 0.52 -21.74
N THR A 59 0.42 1.45 -20.83
CA THR A 59 1.40 1.27 -19.74
C THR A 59 0.86 0.34 -18.66
N LEU A 60 -0.46 0.34 -18.40
CA LEU A 60 -1.11 -0.61 -17.51
C LEU A 60 -0.91 -2.07 -17.96
N GLY A 61 -1.15 -2.35 -19.25
CA GLY A 61 -1.03 -3.71 -19.80
C GLY A 61 0.41 -4.23 -19.77
N SER A 62 1.39 -3.38 -20.04
CA SER A 62 2.82 -3.73 -19.99
C SER A 62 3.38 -3.87 -18.57
N ASN A 63 2.74 -3.25 -17.58
CA ASN A 63 3.19 -3.24 -16.19
C ASN A 63 2.24 -4.00 -15.24
N ILE A 64 1.35 -4.83 -15.77
CA ILE A 64 0.38 -5.59 -14.97
C ILE A 64 1.08 -6.52 -13.96
N GLY A 65 2.22 -7.11 -14.35
CA GLY A 65 3.06 -7.92 -13.47
C GLY A 65 3.68 -7.11 -12.34
N ALA A 66 4.16 -5.90 -12.64
CA ALA A 66 4.69 -4.98 -11.62
C ALA A 66 3.60 -4.56 -10.65
N TRP A 67 2.40 -4.21 -11.14
CA TRP A 67 1.25 -3.91 -10.28
C TRP A 67 0.95 -5.07 -9.33
N PHE A 68 0.88 -6.29 -9.83
CA PHE A 68 0.57 -7.46 -9.01
C PHE A 68 1.63 -7.70 -7.94
N ILE A 69 2.92 -7.65 -8.29
CA ILE A 69 4.03 -7.88 -7.36
C ILE A 69 4.09 -6.79 -6.29
N TYR A 70 4.09 -5.52 -6.69
CA TYR A 70 4.16 -4.41 -5.74
C TYR A 70 2.89 -4.33 -4.89
N GLY A 71 1.72 -4.53 -5.50
CA GLY A 71 0.44 -4.56 -4.81
C GLY A 71 0.40 -5.65 -3.75
N ALA A 72 0.79 -6.87 -4.11
CA ALA A 72 0.88 -7.99 -3.16
C ALA A 72 1.88 -7.69 -2.04
N GLY A 73 3.03 -7.09 -2.37
CA GLY A 73 4.03 -6.66 -1.40
C GLY A 73 3.48 -5.66 -0.39
N TYR A 74 2.80 -4.61 -0.84
CA TYR A 74 2.22 -3.60 0.04
C TYR A 74 1.08 -4.16 0.89
N SER A 75 0.20 -4.99 0.31
CA SER A 75 -0.84 -5.68 1.10
C SER A 75 -0.23 -6.59 2.16
N LEU A 76 0.86 -7.30 1.86
CA LEU A 76 1.56 -8.12 2.84
C LEU A 76 2.12 -7.26 3.98
N ILE A 77 2.70 -6.09 3.67
CA ILE A 77 3.17 -5.15 4.71
C ILE A 77 2.02 -4.75 5.64
N SER A 78 0.88 -4.30 5.09
CA SER A 78 -0.28 -3.93 5.92
C SER A 78 -0.77 -5.08 6.79
N TRP A 79 -0.81 -6.30 6.24
CA TRP A 79 -1.20 -7.50 6.97
C TRP A 79 -0.23 -7.82 8.11
N VAL A 80 1.08 -7.82 7.84
CA VAL A 80 2.13 -8.09 8.83
C VAL A 80 2.04 -7.06 9.96
N VAL A 81 1.93 -5.78 9.64
CA VAL A 81 1.80 -4.69 10.65
C VAL A 81 0.56 -4.90 11.52
N TYR A 82 -0.59 -5.19 10.91
CA TYR A 82 -1.82 -5.48 11.66
C TYR A 82 -1.65 -6.68 12.61
N ARG A 83 -1.05 -7.78 12.13
CA ARG A 83 -0.80 -8.99 12.93
C ARG A 83 0.20 -8.73 14.06
N LEU A 84 1.27 -7.99 13.79
CA LEU A 84 2.26 -7.62 14.80
C LEU A 84 1.63 -6.76 15.91
N LEU A 85 0.81 -5.78 15.55
CA LEU A 85 0.09 -4.97 16.54
C LEU A 85 -0.83 -5.83 17.40
N HIS A 86 -1.57 -6.76 16.80
CA HIS A 86 -2.41 -7.68 17.55
C HIS A 86 -1.61 -8.60 18.47
N ALA A 87 -0.41 -9.05 18.06
CA ALA A 87 0.46 -9.87 18.89
C ALA A 87 1.08 -9.07 20.05
N ILE A 88 1.54 -7.85 19.80
CA ILE A 88 2.22 -7.00 20.80
C ILE A 88 1.24 -6.41 21.80
N VAL A 89 0.12 -5.86 21.31
CA VAL A 89 -0.88 -5.19 22.16
C VAL A 89 -1.84 -6.21 22.78
N GLY A 90 -2.19 -7.28 22.06
CA GLY A 90 -3.03 -8.35 22.59
C GLY A 90 -2.36 -9.16 23.70
N TYR A 91 -1.03 -9.12 23.83
CA TYR A 91 -0.32 -9.68 24.98
C TYR A 91 -0.47 -8.83 26.26
N LYS A 92 -0.94 -7.59 26.15
CA LYS A 92 -1.07 -6.64 27.28
C LYS A 92 -2.47 -6.58 27.89
N THR A 93 -3.44 -7.30 27.35
CA THR A 93 -4.83 -7.40 27.85
C THR A 93 -5.13 -8.82 28.27
#